data_AF-A0A6G6WQ14-F1
#
_entry.id   AF-A0A6G6WQ14-F1
#
_cell.length_a   1.000
_cell.length_b   1.000
_cell.length_c   1.000
_cell.angle_alpha   90.00
_cell.angle_beta   90.00
_cell.angle_gamma   90.00
#
_symmetry.space_group_name_H-M   'P 1'
#
loop_
_entity.id
_entity.type
_entity.pdbx_description
1 polymer ?
#
loop_
_entity_poly.entity_id
_entity_poly.type
_entity_poly.pdbx_seq_one_letter_code
_entity_poly.pdbx_strand_id
1 'polypeptide(L)'
;MATVIIGVLDTVVWLAVAAGMFFSTSDPATRGLDSMAGVLVTALFLLTGLPALLLAWRGARPGLALALAVAFPATFAILFVAAMVAFA
;
A
#
# COMPACT_ATOMS: atom_id res chain seq x y z
N MET A 1 -14.85 10.32 10.22
CA MET A 1 -15.17 8.88 10.09
C MET A 1 -14.75 8.29 8.75
N ALA A 2 -15.08 8.92 7.61
CA ALA A 2 -14.68 8.42 6.29
C ALA A 2 -13.18 8.07 6.16
N THR A 3 -12.28 8.92 6.65
CA THR A 3 -10.82 8.67 6.59
C THR A 3 -10.38 7.43 7.37
N VAL A 4 -11.04 7.09 8.48
CA VAL A 4 -10.73 5.86 9.25
C VAL A 4 -11.13 4.64 8.44
N ILE A 5 -12.30 4.68 7.79
CA ILE A 5 -12.78 3.60 6.92
C ILE A 5 -11.79 3.39 5.77
N ILE A 6 -11.36 4.48 5.11
CA ILE A 6 -10.36 4.41 4.02
C ILE A 6 -9.05 3.81 4.55
N GLY A 7 -8.52 4.30 5.68
CA GLY A 7 -7.28 3.77 6.24
C GLY A 7 -7.36 2.29 6.64
N VAL A 8 -8.53 1.82 7.11
CA VAL A 8 -8.76 0.39 7.38
C VAL A 8 -8.77 -0.41 6.07
N LEU A 9 -9.45 0.09 5.03
CA LEU A 9 -9.44 -0.56 3.71
C LEU A 9 -8.03 -0.61 3.11
N ASP A 10 -7.26 0.47 3.21
CA ASP A 10 -5.85 0.52 2.79
C ASP A 10 -5.03 -0.53 3.51
N THR A 11 -5.26 -0.72 4.82
CA THR A 11 -4.58 -1.73 5.63
C THR A 11 -4.91 -3.14 5.14
N VAL A 12 -6.18 -3.42 4.84
CA VAL A 12 -6.62 -4.73 4.34
C VAL A 12 -6.02 -5.01 2.96
N VAL A 13 -6.06 -4.02 2.06
CA VAL A 13 -5.48 -4.14 0.71
C VAL A 13 -3.97 -4.33 0.79
N TRP A 14 -3.28 -3.54 1.60
CA TRP A 14 -1.85 -3.70 1.86
C TRP A 14 -1.53 -5.11 2.35
N LEU A 15 -2.27 -5.62 3.35
CA LEU A 15 -2.04 -6.94 3.91
C LEU A 15 -2.20 -8.03 2.84
N ALA A 16 -3.26 -7.96 2.03
CA ALA A 16 -3.52 -8.91 0.97
C ALA A 16 -2.42 -8.91 -0.10
N VAL A 17 -1.99 -7.72 -0.54
CA VAL A 17 -0.91 -7.58 -1.53
C VAL A 17 0.42 -8.06 -0.96
N ALA A 18 0.80 -7.60 0.24
CA ALA A 18 2.04 -8.00 0.88
C ALA A 18 2.10 -9.52 1.11
N ALA A 19 1.00 -10.14 1.54
CA ALA A 19 0.91 -11.59 1.67
C ALA A 19 1.06 -12.29 0.32
N GLY A 20 0.38 -11.82 -0.73
CA GLY A 20 0.53 -12.37 -2.08
C GLY A 20 1.96 -12.31 -2.60
N MET A 21 2.70 -11.25 -2.28
CA MET A 21 4.09 -11.05 -2.69
C MET A 21 5.08 -11.90 -1.88
N PHE A 22 4.98 -11.89 -0.54
CA PHE A 22 5.92 -12.61 0.32
C PHE A 22 5.70 -14.13 0.34
N PHE A 23 4.47 -14.59 0.15
CA PHE A 23 4.13 -16.01 0.07
C PHE A 23 3.94 -16.50 -1.37
N SER A 24 4.45 -15.74 -2.35
CA SER A 24 4.37 -16.08 -3.76
C SER A 24 5.02 -17.43 -4.07
N THR A 25 4.28 -18.29 -4.78
CA THR A 25 4.76 -19.57 -5.32
C THR A 25 5.34 -19.43 -6.73
N SER A 26 5.72 -18.20 -7.13
CA SER A 26 6.42 -17.94 -8.40
C SER A 26 7.68 -18.78 -8.56
N ASP A 27 8.10 -18.92 -9.83
CA ASP A 27 9.35 -19.56 -10.21
C ASP A 27 10.53 -18.96 -9.40
N PRO A 28 11.49 -19.79 -8.95
CA PRO A 28 12.69 -19.32 -8.24
C PRO A 28 13.41 -18.15 -8.93
N ALA A 29 13.37 -18.07 -10.27
CA ALA A 29 14.01 -17.00 -11.03
C ALA A 29 13.35 -15.62 -10.81
N THR A 30 12.03 -15.56 -10.53
CA THR A 30 11.28 -14.30 -10.38
C THR A 30 10.85 -14.00 -8.94
N ARG A 31 10.94 -14.98 -8.03
CA ARG A 31 10.57 -14.81 -6.61
C ARG A 31 11.28 -13.62 -5.93
N GLY A 32 12.51 -13.31 -6.35
CA GLY A 32 13.22 -12.12 -5.86
C GLY A 32 12.48 -10.81 -6.14
N LEU A 33 11.89 -10.67 -7.33
CA LEU A 33 11.12 -9.50 -7.73
C LEU A 33 9.83 -9.37 -6.91
N ASP A 34 9.14 -10.49 -6.67
CA ASP A 34 7.94 -10.51 -5.83
C ASP A 34 8.25 -10.04 -4.41
N SER A 35 9.31 -10.57 -3.80
CA SER A 35 9.71 -10.16 -2.44
C SER A 35 10.07 -8.67 -2.37
N MET A 36 10.77 -8.14 -3.39
CA MET A 36 11.13 -6.74 -3.47
C MET A 36 9.89 -5.85 -3.64
N ALA A 37 8.93 -6.27 -4.48
CA ALA A 37 7.64 -5.59 -4.63
C ALA A 37 6.87 -5.57 -3.29
N GLY A 38 6.86 -6.69 -2.55
CA GLY A 38 6.26 -6.77 -1.21
C GLY A 38 6.89 -5.80 -0.21
N VAL A 39 8.23 -5.67 -0.22
CA VAL A 39 8.96 -4.69 0.60
C VAL A 39 8.57 -3.26 0.21
N LEU A 40 8.56 -2.93 -1.08
CA LEU A 40 8.22 -1.59 -1.56
C LEU A 40 6.79 -1.18 -1.21
N VAL A 41 5.82 -2.08 -1.41
CA VAL A 41 4.41 -1.84 -1.07
C VAL A 41 4.24 -1.67 0.45
N THR A 42 5.00 -2.42 1.24
CA THR A 42 5.00 -2.27 2.71
C THR A 42 5.61 -0.95 3.15
N ALA A 43 6.75 -0.55 2.58
CA ALA A 43 7.34 0.75 2.84
C ALA A 43 6.37 1.89 2.48
N LEU A 44 5.69 1.78 1.33
CA LEU A 44 4.69 2.75 0.90
C LEU A 44 3.55 2.87 1.95
N PHE A 45 2.99 1.76 2.41
CA PHE A 45 1.94 1.76 3.44
C PHE A 45 2.43 2.38 4.77
N LEU A 46 3.63 2.05 5.21
CA LEU A 46 4.21 2.59 6.45
C LEU A 46 4.45 4.11 6.38
N LEU A 47 4.70 4.65 5.19
CA LEU A 47 4.91 6.09 4.98
C LEU A 47 3.60 6.87 4.73
N THR A 48 2.51 6.18 4.38
CA THR A 48 1.25 6.83 3.96
C THR A 48 0.04 6.33 4.74
N GLY A 49 -0.43 5.11 4.47
CA GLY A 49 -1.63 4.51 5.05
C GLY A 49 -1.60 4.37 6.58
N LEU A 50 -0.46 3.94 7.15
CA LEU A 50 -0.34 3.80 8.61
C LEU A 50 -0.39 5.17 9.33
N PRO A 51 0.41 6.19 8.95
CA PRO A 51 0.26 7.54 9.48
C PRO A 51 -1.15 8.13 9.29
N ALA A 52 -1.78 7.90 8.14
CA ALA A 52 -3.15 8.34 7.88
C ALA A 52 -4.14 7.74 8.88
N LEU A 53 -4.08 6.42 9.10
CA LEU A 53 -4.94 5.72 10.02
C LEU A 53 -4.73 6.20 11.47
N LEU A 54 -3.47 6.40 11.89
CA LEU A 54 -3.14 6.91 13.22
C LEU A 54 -3.66 8.34 13.44
N LEU A 55 -3.49 9.23 12.46
CA LEU A 55 -4.01 10.59 12.52
C LEU A 55 -5.54 10.62 12.55
N ALA A 56 -6.19 9.83 11.69
CA ALA A 56 -7.64 9.72 11.62
C ALA A 56 -8.23 9.14 12.91
N TRP A 57 -7.61 8.11 13.49
CA TRP A 57 -8.01 7.51 14.76
C TRP A 57 -7.94 8.49 15.92
N ARG A 58 -6.89 9.31 15.96
CA ARG A 58 -6.70 10.36 16.97
C ARG A 58 -7.57 11.60 16.74
N GLY A 59 -8.31 11.66 15.63
CA GLY A 59 -9.06 12.86 15.22
C GLY A 59 -8.16 14.07 14.93
N ALA A 60 -6.87 13.84 14.64
CA ALA A 60 -5.88 14.89 14.47
C ALA A 60 -5.63 15.21 12.99
N ARG A 61 -5.55 16.50 12.64
CA ARG A 61 -5.20 16.99 11.29
C ARG A 61 -5.98 16.27 10.17
N PRO A 62 -7.32 16.41 10.11
CA PRO A 62 -8.16 15.60 9.23
C PRO A 62 -7.82 15.73 7.74
N GLY A 63 -7.39 16.93 7.29
CA GLY A 63 -6.94 17.13 5.92
C GLY A 63 -5.68 16.34 5.58
N LEU A 64 -4.69 16.30 6.48
CA LEU A 64 -3.47 15.52 6.31
C LEU A 64 -3.76 14.02 6.36
N ALA A 65 -4.62 13.59 7.29
CA ALA A 65 -5.05 12.20 7.39
C ALA A 65 -5.70 11.73 6.08
N LEU A 66 -6.59 12.54 5.49
CA LEU A 66 -7.22 12.23 4.21
C LEU A 66 -6.21 12.21 3.05
N ALA A 67 -5.33 13.21 2.97
CA ALA A 67 -4.31 13.27 1.93
C ALA A 67 -3.40 12.03 1.94
N LEU A 68 -2.96 11.61 3.13
CA LEU A 68 -2.13 10.41 3.28
C LEU A 68 -2.90 9.10 3.01
N ALA A 69 -4.19 9.04 3.38
CA ALA A 69 -5.04 7.90 3.08
C ALA A 69 -5.25 7.73 1.56
N VAL A 70 -5.40 8.83 0.82
CA VAL A 70 -5.54 8.77 -0.65
C VAL A 70 -4.20 8.56 -1.35
N ALA A 71 -3.09 9.03 -0.76
CA ALA A 71 -1.75 8.88 -1.34
C ALA A 71 -1.37 7.40 -1.49
N PHE A 72 -1.69 6.55 -0.51
CA PHE A 72 -1.38 5.11 -0.58
C PHE A 72 -1.94 4.42 -1.84
N PRO A 73 -3.28 4.36 -2.06
CA PRO A 73 -3.86 3.69 -3.22
C PRO A 73 -3.49 4.38 -4.53
N ALA A 74 -3.35 5.71 -4.54
CA ALA A 74 -2.96 6.45 -5.75
C ALA A 74 -1.53 6.09 -6.20
N THR A 75 -0.56 6.14 -5.28
CA THR A 75 0.84 5.77 -5.59
C THR A 75 0.96 4.30 -5.93
N PHE A 76 0.25 3.42 -5.23
CA PHE A 76 0.21 2.00 -5.57
C PHE A 76 -0.31 1.76 -6.99
N ALA A 77 -1.43 2.39 -7.38
CA ALA A 77 -1.99 2.26 -8.72
C ALA A 77 -1.03 2.77 -9.80
N ILE A 78 -0.36 3.90 -9.57
CA ILE A 78 0.65 4.45 -10.50
C ILE A 78 1.81 3.47 -10.68
N LEU A 79 2.36 2.93 -9.58
CA LEU A 79 3.45 1.97 -9.63
C LEU A 79 3.03 0.66 -10.32
N PHE A 80 1.81 0.19 -10.06
CA PHE A 80 1.26 -0.98 -10.71
C PHE A 80 1.13 -0.80 -12.22
N VAL A 81 0.57 0.34 -12.67
CA VAL A 81 0.47 0.67 -14.10
C VAL A 81 1.86 0.79 -14.72
N ALA A 82 2.80 1.46 -14.05
CA ALA A 82 4.18 1.58 -14.53
C ALA A 82 4.85 0.22 -14.69
N ALA A 83 4.65 -0.70 -13.74
CA ALA A 83 5.14 -2.08 -13.84
C ALA A 83 4.48 -2.81 -15.03
N MET A 84 3.16 -2.70 -15.20
CA MET A 84 2.46 -3.30 -16.34
C MET A 84 2.98 -2.79 -17.67
N VAL A 85 3.30 -1.49 -17.79
CA VAL A 85 3.89 -0.93 -19.03
C VAL A 85 5.33 -1.39 -19.24
N ALA A 86 6.13 -1.50 -18.17
CA ALA A 86 7.54 -1.89 -18.27
C ALA A 86 7.73 -3.39 -18.57
N PHE A 87 6.77 -4.23 -18.20
CA PHE A 87 6.82 -5.68 -18.36
C PHE A 87 5.80 -6.24 -19.37
N ALA A 88 5.06 -5.37 -20.09
CA ALA A 88 4.21 -5.74 -21.23
C ALA A 88 5.04 -6.01 -22.49
#